data_AF-A0A918TBJ6-F1
#
_entry.id   AF-A0A918TBJ6-F1
#
_cell.length_a   1.000
_cell.length_b   1.000
_cell.length_c   1.000
_cell.angle_alpha   90.00
_cell.angle_beta   90.00
_cell.angle_gamma   90.00
#
_symmetry.space_group_name_H-M   'P 1'
#
loop_
_entity.id
_entity.type
_entity.pdbx_description
1 polymer ?
#
loop_
_entity_poly.entity_id
_entity_poly.type
_entity_poly.pdbx_seq_one_letter_code
_entity_poly.pdbx_strand_id
1 'polypeptide(L)'
;MRRLRLEQTRRSEVRRRPARALAAVAALALAVSGCVTVHGEREVVPGATPDEAAAALAGFVAAFNRADQANDPKLDADRVTGPFGAINQAGLRAKAVTRPDGNPDHRPLVLRDARYLLPRKAGWPRWFVADTDAGRDDGTARAGDRWLVVFVRGGPDASWKAAHLAIVGKDALPALAEEGGDPVAVPADATGLAVAPGKLSAAYAAYLKDGSAGPFAAGAHTDQWRAKRARTAQRPGLATQFIDQAAVDGDFAPLALATKDGGALVFFASRHFERQTAAAGYRPKVGADLKALMKGEVKNTVTKEWVSSQAVLVKPAGTDRDAVAFAGRLQGVVGVRGS
;
A
#
# COMPACT_ATOMS: atom_id res chain seq x y z
N MET A 1 62.25 37.59 70.31
CA MET A 1 63.19 36.78 69.49
C MET A 1 63.68 37.60 68.31
N ARG A 2 64.92 37.33 67.88
CA ARG A 2 65.82 38.10 67.01
C ARG A 2 65.29 38.54 65.64
N ARG A 3 65.80 39.71 65.22
CA ARG A 3 65.94 40.23 63.84
C ARG A 3 66.68 39.23 62.92
N LEU A 4 66.44 39.27 61.61
CA LEU A 4 67.42 39.74 60.60
C LEU A 4 66.93 39.58 59.13
N ARG A 5 67.20 40.65 58.38
CA ARG A 5 67.22 40.82 56.91
C ARG A 5 68.31 39.97 56.23
N LEU A 6 68.14 39.71 54.92
CA LEU A 6 69.08 39.97 53.80
C LEU A 6 68.54 39.24 52.55
N GLU A 7 67.92 39.89 51.57
CA GLU A 7 68.49 40.69 50.45
C GLU A 7 69.52 39.96 49.56
N GLN A 8 69.14 39.84 48.27
CA GLN A 8 69.96 40.09 47.05
C GLN A 8 71.17 39.17 46.76
N THR A 9 71.55 38.78 45.54
CA THR A 9 71.42 39.37 44.19
C THR A 9 72.00 38.41 43.12
N ARG A 10 71.63 38.67 41.84
CA ARG A 10 72.44 38.61 40.59
C ARG A 10 72.88 37.24 40.03
N ARG A 11 72.40 36.88 38.84
CA ARG A 11 72.83 37.22 37.45
C ARG A 11 73.81 36.18 36.90
N SER A 12 73.44 35.58 35.78
CA SER A 12 74.18 35.75 34.51
C SER A 12 73.49 35.02 33.37
N GLU A 13 73.15 35.77 32.33
CA GLU A 13 72.82 35.28 30.99
C GLU A 13 74.02 34.56 30.38
N VAL A 14 73.82 33.44 29.67
CA VAL A 14 74.56 33.14 28.45
C VAL A 14 73.66 32.48 27.41
N ARG A 15 73.64 33.16 26.27
CA ARG A 15 73.05 32.92 24.95
C ARG A 15 73.64 31.67 24.27
N ARG A 16 72.81 30.90 23.54
CA ARG A 16 72.97 30.44 22.13
C ARG A 16 72.23 29.11 21.86
N ARG A 17 71.26 29.17 20.93
CA ARG A 17 70.76 28.03 20.10
C ARG A 17 71.89 27.58 19.14
N PRO A 18 71.78 26.52 18.30
CA PRO A 18 70.71 25.53 18.11
C PRO A 18 71.19 24.06 18.04
N ALA A 19 70.31 23.08 18.26
CA ALA A 19 70.47 21.75 17.67
C ALA A 19 69.09 21.18 17.35
N ARG A 20 68.91 20.89 16.06
CA ARG A 20 67.76 20.18 15.50
C ARG A 20 67.77 18.75 16.05
N ALA A 21 66.69 18.33 16.67
CA ALA A 21 66.36 16.91 16.83
C ALA A 21 64.91 16.74 16.36
N LEU A 22 64.75 16.11 15.20
CA LEU A 22 63.45 15.60 14.75
C LEU A 22 63.01 14.52 15.74
N ALA A 23 61.98 14.79 16.53
CA ALA A 23 61.18 13.76 17.16
C ALA A 23 59.93 13.54 16.30
N ALA A 24 59.93 12.44 15.54
CA ALA A 24 58.76 11.98 14.82
C ALA A 24 57.75 11.45 15.85
N VAL A 25 56.74 12.26 16.20
CA VAL A 25 55.56 11.78 16.91
C VAL A 25 54.62 11.20 15.86
N ALA A 26 54.64 9.88 15.72
CA ALA A 26 53.63 9.15 14.97
C ALA A 26 52.29 9.27 15.73
N ALA A 27 51.45 10.22 15.33
CA ALA A 27 50.06 10.24 15.73
C ALA A 27 49.35 9.06 15.05
N LEU A 28 49.13 7.97 15.79
CA LEU A 28 48.15 6.95 15.39
C LEU A 28 46.76 7.60 15.47
N ALA A 29 46.27 8.07 14.33
CA ALA A 29 44.86 8.33 14.15
C ALA A 29 44.13 6.98 14.17
N LEU A 30 43.58 6.62 15.33
CA LEU A 30 42.55 5.59 15.43
C LEU A 30 41.31 6.11 14.69
N ALA A 31 41.24 5.85 13.39
CA ALA A 31 39.99 5.94 12.65
C ALA A 31 39.07 4.86 13.23
N VAL A 32 38.24 5.25 14.19
CA VAL A 32 37.05 4.49 14.55
C VAL A 32 36.11 4.60 13.35
N SER A 33 36.31 3.77 12.34
CA SER A 33 35.27 3.43 11.38
C SER A 33 34.25 2.58 12.14
N GLY A 34 33.46 3.25 12.98
CA GLY A 34 32.27 2.65 13.55
C GLY A 34 31.38 2.31 12.37
N CYS A 35 31.32 1.04 12.02
CA CYS A 35 30.20 0.49 11.29
C CYS A 35 28.97 0.73 12.17
N VAL A 36 28.36 1.90 12.08
CA VAL A 36 27.05 2.14 12.67
C VAL A 36 26.12 1.25 11.87
N THR A 37 25.83 0.07 12.41
CA THR A 37 24.71 -0.71 11.96
C THR A 37 23.49 0.11 12.32
N VAL A 38 23.06 0.98 11.39
CA VAL A 38 21.79 1.68 11.52
C VAL A 38 20.74 0.59 11.50
N HIS A 39 20.24 0.25 12.68
CA HIS A 39 19.03 -0.53 12.82
C HIS A 39 17.90 0.36 12.27
N GLY A 40 17.70 0.31 10.94
CA GLY A 40 16.68 1.07 10.20
C GLY A 40 15.24 0.77 10.66
N GLU A 41 15.09 -0.10 11.66
CA GLU A 41 13.89 -0.35 12.44
C GLU A 41 13.46 0.84 13.34
N ARG A 42 14.40 1.70 13.78
CA ARG A 42 14.10 2.82 14.69
C ARG A 42 14.12 4.21 14.05
N GLU A 43 14.83 4.38 12.95
CA GLU A 43 14.99 5.68 12.31
C GLU A 43 13.80 6.05 11.41
N VAL A 44 13.26 7.25 11.63
CA VAL A 44 12.18 7.83 10.82
C VAL A 44 12.79 8.47 9.58
N VAL A 45 12.84 7.70 8.49
CA VAL A 45 13.34 8.14 7.18
C VAL A 45 12.25 8.01 6.11
N PRO A 46 12.34 8.74 4.99
CA PRO A 46 11.44 8.57 3.85
C PRO A 46 11.33 7.10 3.42
N GLY A 47 10.15 6.68 2.98
CA GLY A 47 9.90 5.31 2.53
C GLY A 47 10.78 4.90 1.35
N ALA A 48 11.07 5.83 0.44
CA ALA A 48 11.94 5.65 -0.71
C ALA A 48 12.58 7.00 -1.08
N THR A 49 13.60 6.99 -1.93
CA THR A 49 13.99 8.20 -2.67
C THR A 49 13.08 8.41 -3.90
N PRO A 50 13.01 9.63 -4.46
CA PRO A 50 12.28 9.86 -5.71
C PRO A 50 12.76 8.97 -6.86
N ASP A 51 14.06 8.73 -6.97
CA ASP A 51 14.64 7.88 -8.02
C ASP A 51 14.29 6.40 -7.81
N GLU A 52 14.32 5.90 -6.57
CA GLU A 52 13.85 4.54 -6.24
C GLU A 52 12.36 4.38 -6.59
N ALA A 53 11.54 5.38 -6.26
CA ALA A 53 10.10 5.36 -6.54
C ALA A 53 9.81 5.37 -8.05
N ALA A 54 10.54 6.19 -8.82
CA ALA A 54 10.43 6.24 -10.27
C ALA A 54 10.87 4.93 -10.93
N ALA A 55 11.99 4.35 -10.49
CA ALA A 55 12.47 3.06 -10.98
C ALA A 55 11.49 1.92 -10.66
N ALA A 56 10.91 1.92 -9.46
CA ALA A 56 9.89 0.95 -9.05
C ALA A 56 8.63 1.05 -9.92
N LEU A 57 8.13 2.27 -10.16
CA LEU A 57 6.97 2.51 -11.03
C LEU A 57 7.23 2.05 -12.47
N ALA A 58 8.36 2.44 -13.05
CA ALA A 58 8.75 2.04 -14.41
C ALA A 58 8.88 0.52 -14.55
N GLY A 59 9.55 -0.12 -13.58
CA GLY A 59 9.70 -1.57 -13.56
C GLY A 59 8.38 -2.32 -13.39
N PHE A 60 7.45 -1.78 -12.59
CA PHE A 60 6.09 -2.29 -12.50
C PHE A 60 5.35 -2.18 -13.82
N VAL A 61 5.30 -0.99 -14.45
CA VAL A 61 4.59 -0.78 -15.73
C VAL A 61 5.14 -1.71 -16.82
N ALA A 62 6.46 -1.85 -16.92
CA ALA A 62 7.09 -2.72 -17.91
C ALA A 62 6.77 -4.21 -17.68
N ALA A 63 6.77 -4.68 -16.43
CA ALA A 63 6.40 -6.06 -16.11
C ALA A 63 4.91 -6.31 -16.32
N PHE A 64 4.06 -5.41 -15.84
CA PHE A 64 2.60 -5.48 -15.97
C PHE A 64 2.16 -5.52 -17.43
N ASN A 65 2.74 -4.69 -18.30
CA ASN A 65 2.42 -4.70 -19.73
C ASN A 65 2.84 -6.01 -20.41
N ARG A 66 4.02 -6.54 -20.09
CA ARG A 66 4.47 -7.84 -20.61
C ARG A 66 3.56 -8.98 -20.14
N ALA A 67 3.19 -8.98 -18.87
CA ALA A 67 2.29 -9.96 -18.28
C ALA A 67 0.90 -9.90 -18.92
N ASP A 68 0.31 -8.71 -19.09
CA ASP A 68 -0.98 -8.54 -19.76
C ASP A 68 -0.92 -8.92 -21.24
N GLN A 69 0.14 -8.56 -21.97
CA GLN A 69 0.30 -8.92 -23.38
C GLN A 69 0.37 -10.44 -23.58
N ALA A 70 1.12 -11.15 -22.72
CA ALA A 70 1.28 -12.59 -22.81
C ALA A 70 0.19 -13.39 -22.06
N ASN A 71 -0.69 -12.72 -21.31
CA ASN A 71 -1.52 -13.34 -20.27
C ASN A 71 -0.72 -14.22 -19.28
N ASP A 72 0.54 -13.90 -18.99
CA ASP A 72 1.39 -14.74 -18.14
C ASP A 72 1.60 -14.11 -16.75
N PRO A 73 1.01 -14.70 -15.69
CA PRO A 73 1.18 -14.21 -14.31
C PRO A 73 2.64 -14.24 -13.82
N LYS A 74 3.51 -15.07 -14.39
CA LYS A 74 4.91 -15.16 -13.95
C LYS A 74 5.72 -13.91 -14.30
N LEU A 75 5.32 -13.18 -15.35
CA LEU A 75 6.10 -12.05 -15.87
C LEU A 75 6.07 -10.81 -14.97
N ASP A 76 5.07 -10.68 -14.08
CA ASP A 76 4.98 -9.59 -13.11
C ASP A 76 4.86 -10.03 -11.64
N ALA A 77 4.96 -11.34 -11.35
CA ALA A 77 4.84 -11.90 -10.00
C ALA A 77 5.81 -11.27 -8.99
N ASP A 78 7.01 -10.88 -9.44
CA ASP A 78 8.01 -10.21 -8.59
C ASP A 78 7.79 -8.70 -8.45
N ARG A 79 6.79 -8.13 -9.12
CA ARG A 79 6.45 -6.70 -9.10
C ARG A 79 5.11 -6.39 -8.44
N VAL A 80 4.30 -7.40 -8.13
CA VAL A 80 2.98 -7.23 -7.50
C VAL A 80 2.87 -8.05 -6.22
N THR A 81 2.10 -7.56 -5.25
CA THR A 81 1.82 -8.23 -3.98
C THR A 81 0.49 -7.75 -3.40
N GLY A 82 0.14 -8.19 -2.19
CA GLY A 82 -1.03 -7.68 -1.46
C GLY A 82 -2.35 -7.88 -2.22
N PRO A 83 -3.38 -7.03 -1.96
CA PRO A 83 -4.68 -7.17 -2.61
C PRO A 83 -4.63 -6.91 -4.12
N PHE A 84 -3.80 -5.98 -4.60
CA PHE A 84 -3.67 -5.72 -6.04
C PHE A 84 -3.03 -6.92 -6.74
N GLY A 85 -1.94 -7.45 -6.20
CA GLY A 85 -1.28 -8.64 -6.71
C GLY A 85 -2.22 -9.85 -6.76
N ALA A 86 -3.01 -10.09 -5.70
CA ALA A 86 -4.00 -11.16 -5.71
C ALA A 86 -5.02 -11.04 -6.85
N ILE A 87 -5.55 -9.83 -7.07
CA ILE A 87 -6.50 -9.53 -8.15
C ILE A 87 -5.84 -9.71 -9.52
N ASN A 88 -4.67 -9.09 -9.72
CA ASN A 88 -3.95 -9.10 -10.99
C ASN A 88 -3.55 -10.53 -11.40
N GLN A 89 -2.94 -11.27 -10.47
CA GLN A 89 -2.46 -12.63 -10.70
C GLN A 89 -3.60 -13.61 -11.02
N ALA A 90 -4.74 -13.47 -10.35
CA ALA A 90 -5.91 -14.28 -10.69
C ALA A 90 -6.47 -13.91 -12.07
N GLY A 91 -6.53 -12.61 -12.40
CA GLY A 91 -6.91 -12.15 -13.73
C GLY A 91 -6.05 -12.77 -14.82
N LEU A 92 -4.72 -12.68 -14.70
CA LEU A 92 -3.78 -13.24 -15.66
C LEU A 92 -3.90 -14.77 -15.79
N ARG A 93 -4.02 -15.51 -14.68
CA ARG A 93 -4.26 -16.97 -14.73
C ARG A 93 -5.53 -17.33 -15.47
N ALA A 94 -6.62 -16.58 -15.24
CA ALA A 94 -7.87 -16.81 -15.94
C ALA A 94 -7.71 -16.60 -17.46
N LYS A 95 -7.08 -15.47 -17.83
CA LYS A 95 -6.81 -15.14 -19.24
C LYS A 95 -5.85 -16.12 -19.90
N ALA A 96 -4.85 -16.64 -19.21
CA ALA A 96 -3.90 -17.62 -19.73
C ALA A 96 -4.62 -18.89 -20.22
N VAL A 97 -5.68 -19.30 -19.52
CA VAL A 97 -6.49 -20.46 -19.88
C VAL A 97 -7.44 -20.14 -21.05
N THR A 98 -8.07 -18.96 -21.03
CA THR A 98 -9.09 -18.61 -22.03
C THR A 98 -8.51 -18.03 -23.32
N ARG A 99 -7.28 -17.52 -23.26
CA ARG A 99 -6.51 -16.89 -24.35
C ARG A 99 -5.02 -17.24 -24.21
N PRO A 100 -4.63 -18.49 -24.50
CA PRO A 100 -3.27 -18.97 -24.30
C PRO A 100 -2.23 -18.32 -25.23
N ASP A 101 -2.66 -17.81 -26.38
CA ASP A 101 -1.78 -17.17 -27.37
C ASP A 101 -1.50 -15.68 -27.05
N GLY A 102 -1.90 -15.21 -25.86
CA GLY A 102 -1.74 -13.83 -25.42
C GLY A 102 -3.02 -12.98 -25.51
N ASN A 103 -2.91 -11.71 -25.17
CA ASN A 103 -4.03 -10.78 -25.14
C ASN A 103 -4.18 -10.05 -26.49
N PRO A 104 -5.17 -10.39 -27.33
CA PRO A 104 -5.38 -9.72 -28.61
C PRO A 104 -5.80 -8.26 -28.45
N ASP A 105 -6.39 -7.92 -27.31
CA ASP A 105 -6.86 -6.57 -26.97
C ASP A 105 -5.83 -5.79 -26.16
N HIS A 106 -4.56 -6.21 -26.17
CA HIS A 106 -3.52 -5.55 -25.39
C HIS A 106 -3.38 -4.08 -25.81
N ARG A 107 -3.55 -3.21 -24.82
CA ARG A 107 -3.21 -1.78 -24.90
C ARG A 107 -2.25 -1.49 -23.77
N PRO A 108 -1.02 -1.05 -24.07
CA PRO A 108 -0.03 -0.75 -23.04
C PRO A 108 -0.59 0.24 -22.01
N LEU A 109 -0.45 -0.11 -20.73
CA LEU A 109 -0.65 0.84 -19.65
C LEU A 109 0.45 1.90 -19.73
N VAL A 110 0.04 3.16 -19.79
CA VAL A 110 0.91 4.31 -19.67
C VAL A 110 0.46 5.09 -18.45
N LEU A 111 1.39 5.29 -17.50
CA LEU A 111 1.19 6.13 -16.33
C LEU A 111 1.98 7.42 -16.52
N ARG A 112 1.28 8.55 -16.51
CA ARG A 112 1.79 9.91 -16.76
C ARG A 112 1.71 10.72 -15.46
N ASP A 113 2.36 11.88 -15.46
CA ASP A 113 2.24 12.88 -14.38
C ASP A 113 2.42 12.26 -12.99
N ALA A 114 3.47 11.45 -12.84
CA ALA A 114 3.71 10.71 -11.62
C ALA A 114 4.19 11.66 -10.52
N ARG A 115 3.42 11.71 -9.43
CA ARG A 115 3.80 12.36 -8.17
C ARG A 115 4.04 11.28 -7.12
N TYR A 116 5.18 11.35 -6.43
CA TYR A 116 5.54 10.36 -5.42
C TYR A 116 5.26 10.91 -4.03
N LEU A 117 4.35 10.27 -3.31
CA LEU A 117 4.06 10.54 -1.91
C LEU A 117 4.96 9.62 -1.07
N LEU A 118 6.00 10.20 -0.48
CA LEU A 118 7.11 9.49 0.17
C LEU A 118 7.04 9.66 1.69
N PRO A 119 6.13 8.96 2.40
CA PRO A 119 5.96 9.22 3.81
C PRO A 119 7.18 8.80 4.63
N ARG A 120 7.51 9.59 5.64
CA ARG A 120 8.52 9.21 6.63
C ARG A 120 7.91 8.23 7.65
N LYS A 121 8.64 7.15 7.96
CA LYS A 121 8.28 6.24 9.06
C LYS A 121 9.51 5.53 9.63
N ALA A 122 9.36 4.97 10.83
CA ALA A 122 10.30 4.01 11.36
C ALA A 122 10.03 2.59 10.83
N GLY A 123 11.08 1.80 10.66
CA GLY A 123 11.04 0.37 10.38
C GLY A 123 10.36 -0.08 9.09
N TRP A 124 10.07 -1.38 9.03
CA TRP A 124 9.56 -2.09 7.87
C TRP A 124 8.04 -2.38 7.99
N PRO A 125 7.32 -2.57 6.88
CA PRO A 125 7.75 -2.33 5.51
C PRO A 125 7.99 -0.84 5.23
N ARG A 126 8.83 -0.54 4.25
CA ARG A 126 8.93 0.78 3.63
C ARG A 126 7.87 0.88 2.55
N TRP A 127 7.29 2.06 2.33
CA TRP A 127 6.22 2.23 1.36
C TRP A 127 6.15 3.65 0.81
N PHE A 128 5.56 3.78 -0.37
CA PHE A 128 5.22 5.07 -0.99
C PHE A 128 3.99 4.92 -1.87
N VAL A 129 3.40 6.05 -2.28
CA VAL A 129 2.31 6.07 -3.26
C VAL A 129 2.79 6.77 -4.52
N ALA A 130 2.63 6.12 -5.66
CA ALA A 130 2.67 6.78 -6.95
C ALA A 130 1.26 7.24 -7.30
N ASP A 131 1.05 8.55 -7.31
CA ASP A 131 -0.16 9.20 -7.81
C ASP A 131 0.05 9.55 -9.29
N THR A 132 -0.71 8.91 -10.16
CA THR A 132 -0.48 8.95 -11.61
C THR A 132 -1.78 9.16 -12.38
N ASP A 133 -1.69 9.75 -13.55
CA ASP A 133 -2.75 9.74 -14.55
C ASP A 133 -2.57 8.53 -15.48
N ALA A 134 -3.60 7.72 -15.68
CA ALA A 134 -3.51 6.53 -16.51
C ALA A 134 -4.18 6.75 -17.85
N GLY A 135 -3.44 6.60 -18.96
CA GLY A 135 -4.00 6.78 -20.31
C GLY A 135 -5.08 5.77 -20.74
N ARG A 136 -5.55 4.90 -19.83
CA ARG A 136 -6.60 3.91 -20.09
C ARG A 136 -8.00 4.51 -20.18
N ASP A 137 -8.23 5.68 -19.60
CA ASP A 137 -9.52 6.38 -19.59
C ASP A 137 -9.56 7.61 -20.51
N ASP A 138 -8.50 7.82 -21.31
CA ASP A 138 -8.40 8.88 -22.30
C ASP A 138 -9.64 8.88 -23.22
N GLY A 139 -10.25 10.05 -23.38
CA GLY A 139 -11.46 10.23 -24.20
C GLY A 139 -12.75 9.72 -23.57
N THR A 140 -12.74 9.32 -22.29
CA THR A 140 -13.94 8.94 -21.53
C THR A 140 -14.34 10.02 -20.52
N ALA A 141 -15.53 9.92 -19.94
CA ALA A 141 -15.98 10.81 -18.86
C ALA A 141 -15.15 10.69 -17.56
N ARG A 142 -14.25 9.70 -17.48
CA ARG A 142 -13.34 9.47 -16.36
C ARG A 142 -11.91 9.95 -16.64
N ALA A 143 -11.67 10.58 -17.78
CA ALA A 143 -10.35 11.10 -18.13
C ALA A 143 -9.79 11.99 -17.00
N GLY A 144 -8.58 11.68 -16.56
CA GLY A 144 -7.90 12.36 -15.46
C GLY A 144 -8.18 11.77 -14.07
N ASP A 145 -8.96 10.68 -13.97
CA ASP A 145 -9.02 9.89 -12.73
C ASP A 145 -7.60 9.43 -12.35
N ARG A 146 -7.28 9.52 -11.05
CA ARG A 146 -5.94 9.25 -10.55
C ARG A 146 -5.79 7.80 -10.13
N TRP A 147 -4.75 7.16 -10.63
CA TRP A 147 -4.30 5.85 -10.18
C TRP A 147 -3.32 6.03 -9.02
N LEU A 148 -3.75 5.59 -7.84
CA LEU A 148 -2.93 5.55 -6.63
C LEU A 148 -2.36 4.15 -6.47
N VAL A 149 -1.09 3.97 -6.86
CA VAL A 149 -0.38 2.70 -6.74
C VAL A 149 0.49 2.75 -5.49
N VAL A 150 0.20 1.90 -4.51
CA VAL A 150 0.99 1.82 -3.27
C VAL A 150 2.04 0.74 -3.43
N PHE A 151 3.30 1.13 -3.32
CA PHE A 151 4.44 0.23 -3.36
C PHE A 151 4.94 -0.06 -1.96
N VAL A 152 5.29 -1.32 -1.70
CA VAL A 152 5.87 -1.77 -0.44
C VAL A 152 7.19 -2.49 -0.69
N ARG A 153 8.11 -2.37 0.28
CA ARG A 153 9.37 -3.11 0.35
C ARG A 153 9.50 -3.65 1.77
N GLY A 154 9.62 -4.97 1.93
CA GLY A 154 9.59 -5.64 3.23
C GLY A 154 10.92 -5.66 4.00
N GLY A 155 12.03 -5.36 3.33
CA GLY A 155 13.38 -5.38 3.90
C GLY A 155 14.39 -4.72 2.95
N PRO A 156 15.65 -4.54 3.38
CA PRO A 156 16.67 -3.84 2.60
C PRO A 156 16.95 -4.52 1.25
N ASP A 157 16.96 -5.86 1.23
CA ASP A 157 17.23 -6.66 0.02
C ASP A 157 15.96 -7.00 -0.77
N ALA A 158 14.78 -6.57 -0.28
CA ALA A 158 13.53 -6.84 -0.97
C ALA A 158 13.32 -5.88 -2.15
N SER A 159 12.73 -6.39 -3.23
CA SER A 159 12.28 -5.54 -4.33
C SER A 159 11.00 -4.77 -3.97
N TRP A 160 10.84 -3.59 -4.55
CA TRP A 160 9.58 -2.84 -4.51
C TRP A 160 8.47 -3.57 -5.26
N LYS A 161 7.32 -3.76 -4.61
CA LYS A 161 6.13 -4.41 -5.19
C LYS A 161 4.88 -3.55 -5.02
N ALA A 162 4.05 -3.47 -6.05
CA ALA A 162 2.75 -2.82 -5.99
C ALA A 162 1.77 -3.68 -5.16
N ALA A 163 1.38 -3.19 -3.97
CA ALA A 163 0.52 -3.90 -3.03
C ALA A 163 -0.95 -3.50 -3.16
N HIS A 164 -1.21 -2.19 -3.28
CA HIS A 164 -2.56 -1.64 -3.44
C HIS A 164 -2.65 -0.82 -4.72
N LEU A 165 -3.84 -0.84 -5.31
CA LEU A 165 -4.25 0.07 -6.36
C LEU A 165 -5.66 0.56 -6.04
N ALA A 166 -5.86 1.87 -6.12
CA ALA A 166 -7.18 2.49 -6.16
C ALA A 166 -7.22 3.50 -7.31
N ILE A 167 -8.37 3.57 -7.98
CA ILE A 167 -8.67 4.59 -8.98
C ILE A 167 -9.62 5.56 -8.29
N VAL A 168 -9.21 6.82 -8.19
CA VAL A 168 -9.96 7.87 -7.48
C VAL A 168 -10.27 9.01 -8.45
N GLY A 169 -11.36 9.73 -8.21
CA GLY A 169 -11.69 10.91 -9.01
C GLY A 169 -10.57 11.95 -8.96
N LYS A 170 -10.40 12.72 -10.04
CA LYS A 170 -9.37 13.77 -10.15
C LYS A 170 -9.36 14.78 -8.98
N ASP A 171 -10.52 15.04 -8.39
CA ASP A 171 -10.71 15.97 -7.26
C ASP A 171 -10.92 15.25 -5.92
N ALA A 172 -10.74 13.93 -5.87
CA ALA A 172 -10.99 13.11 -4.67
C ALA A 172 -9.77 13.00 -3.73
N LEU A 173 -8.61 13.52 -4.15
CA LEU A 173 -7.40 13.54 -3.34
C LEU A 173 -7.43 14.71 -2.34
N PRO A 174 -7.30 14.45 -1.03
CA PRO A 174 -7.26 15.50 -0.01
C PRO A 174 -5.89 16.20 -0.01
N ALA A 175 -5.85 17.40 0.58
CA ALA A 175 -4.57 17.99 0.95
C ALA A 175 -3.92 17.16 2.07
N LEU A 176 -2.69 16.69 1.85
CA LEU A 176 -1.96 15.88 2.83
C LEU A 176 -1.26 16.76 3.86
N ALA A 177 -1.22 16.28 5.10
CA ALA A 177 -0.35 16.85 6.11
C ALA A 177 1.10 16.48 5.79
N GLU A 178 2.00 17.45 5.96
CA GLU A 178 3.41 17.31 5.64
C GLU A 178 4.26 17.73 6.83
N GLU A 179 5.36 17.01 7.05
CA GLU A 179 6.38 17.35 8.03
C GLU A 179 7.74 17.42 7.33
N GLY A 180 8.36 18.60 7.35
CA GLY A 180 9.61 18.83 6.64
C GLY A 180 9.53 18.57 5.13
N GLY A 181 8.35 18.84 4.53
CA GLY A 181 8.08 18.69 3.10
C GLY A 181 7.60 17.30 2.66
N ASP A 182 7.59 16.30 3.56
CA ASP A 182 7.17 14.95 3.24
C ASP A 182 5.81 14.61 3.87
N PRO A 183 4.95 13.81 3.19
CA PRO A 183 3.70 13.33 3.76
C PRO A 183 3.90 12.57 5.08
N VAL A 184 2.95 12.70 6.01
CA VAL A 184 3.03 12.02 7.30
C VAL A 184 2.31 10.67 7.26
N ALA A 185 3.00 9.57 7.59
CA ALA A 185 2.38 8.27 7.76
C ALA A 185 1.53 8.21 9.04
N VAL A 186 0.37 7.55 8.97
CA VAL A 186 -0.49 7.30 10.12
C VAL A 186 -0.36 5.85 10.58
N PRO A 187 -0.07 5.59 11.87
CA PRO A 187 -0.04 4.23 12.43
C PRO A 187 -1.38 3.51 12.32
N ALA A 188 -1.35 2.18 12.21
CA ALA A 188 -2.56 1.37 12.06
C ALA A 188 -3.48 1.43 13.28
N ASP A 189 -2.94 1.70 14.47
CA ASP A 189 -3.64 1.80 15.75
C ASP A 189 -3.92 3.26 16.17
N ALA A 190 -3.74 4.23 15.26
CA ALA A 190 -3.95 5.65 15.54
C ALA A 190 -5.34 5.92 16.14
N THR A 191 -5.35 6.63 17.27
CA THR A 191 -6.57 6.96 18.04
C THR A 191 -7.17 8.32 17.70
N GLY A 192 -6.43 9.17 16.96
CA GLY A 192 -6.88 10.49 16.53
C GLY A 192 -7.89 10.50 15.38
N LEU A 193 -8.28 9.33 14.87
CA LEU A 193 -9.21 9.17 13.75
C LEU A 193 -10.55 8.58 14.22
N ALA A 194 -11.63 8.89 13.51
CA ALA A 194 -12.95 8.30 13.79
C ALA A 194 -12.93 6.77 13.70
N VAL A 195 -12.11 6.21 12.80
CA VAL A 195 -11.82 4.78 12.72
C VAL A 195 -10.32 4.59 12.52
N ALA A 196 -9.66 3.85 13.40
CA ALA A 196 -8.25 3.51 13.22
C ALA A 196 -8.02 2.71 11.92
N PRO A 197 -6.94 2.94 11.16
CA PRO A 197 -6.71 2.26 9.88
C PRO A 197 -6.76 0.74 9.99
N GLY A 198 -6.17 0.18 11.05
CA GLY A 198 -6.16 -1.26 11.40
C GLY A 198 -7.55 -1.86 11.62
N LYS A 199 -8.56 -1.04 11.91
CA LYS A 199 -9.93 -1.49 12.19
C LYS A 199 -10.87 -1.36 10.99
N LEU A 200 -10.49 -0.61 9.95
CA LEU A 200 -11.36 -0.34 8.80
C LEU A 200 -11.85 -1.61 8.10
N SER A 201 -10.97 -2.57 7.89
CA SER A 201 -11.30 -3.82 7.19
C SER A 201 -12.39 -4.61 7.92
N ALA A 202 -12.24 -4.77 9.24
CA ALA A 202 -13.22 -5.44 10.09
C ALA A 202 -14.52 -4.64 10.21
N ALA A 203 -14.42 -3.31 10.40
CA ALA A 203 -15.59 -2.43 10.47
C ALA A 203 -16.42 -2.49 9.17
N TYR A 204 -15.76 -2.51 8.02
CA TYR A 204 -16.43 -2.60 6.72
C TYR A 204 -17.07 -3.98 6.51
N ALA A 205 -16.38 -5.06 6.87
CA ALA A 205 -16.96 -6.42 6.82
C ALA A 205 -18.21 -6.54 7.70
N ALA A 206 -18.18 -5.98 8.92
CA ALA A 206 -19.34 -5.93 9.81
C ALA A 206 -20.49 -5.11 9.22
N TYR A 207 -20.19 -3.90 8.71
CA TYR A 207 -21.17 -3.04 8.06
C TYR A 207 -21.88 -3.74 6.88
N LEU A 208 -21.13 -4.48 6.05
CA LEU A 208 -21.72 -5.19 4.91
C LEU A 208 -22.67 -6.31 5.34
N LYS A 209 -22.40 -6.97 6.48
CA LYS A 209 -23.18 -8.10 6.99
C LYS A 209 -24.59 -7.69 7.43
N ASP A 210 -24.70 -6.73 8.34
CA ASP A 210 -25.98 -6.39 8.98
C ASP A 210 -26.46 -4.97 8.69
N GLY A 211 -25.60 -4.08 8.19
CA GLY A 211 -25.96 -2.69 7.94
C GLY A 211 -26.23 -1.90 9.21
N SER A 212 -25.67 -2.36 10.34
CA SER A 212 -25.52 -1.53 11.53
C SER A 212 -25.03 -0.14 11.12
N ALA A 213 -25.48 0.91 11.82
CA ALA A 213 -25.11 2.30 11.54
C ALA A 213 -23.58 2.43 11.68
N GLY A 214 -22.88 2.20 10.57
CA GLY A 214 -21.45 2.24 10.50
C GLY A 214 -21.00 3.68 10.23
N PRO A 215 -19.73 4.00 10.48
CA PRO A 215 -19.18 5.32 10.24
C PRO A 215 -19.10 5.67 8.73
N PHE A 216 -19.59 4.80 7.85
CA PHE A 216 -19.42 4.91 6.41
C PHE A 216 -20.45 5.84 5.79
N ALA A 217 -19.96 6.80 5.01
CA ALA A 217 -20.80 7.64 4.17
C ALA A 217 -21.56 6.80 3.13
N ALA A 218 -22.79 7.21 2.82
CA ALA A 218 -23.59 6.60 1.76
C ALA A 218 -22.90 6.74 0.38
N GLY A 219 -23.01 5.72 -0.47
CA GLY A 219 -22.37 5.68 -1.77
C GLY A 219 -22.35 4.29 -2.43
N ALA A 220 -21.74 4.25 -3.62
CA ALA A 220 -21.70 3.06 -4.48
C ALA A 220 -21.03 1.82 -3.84
N HIS A 221 -20.19 2.03 -2.82
CA HIS A 221 -19.47 0.98 -2.13
C HIS A 221 -20.02 0.66 -0.73
N THR A 222 -21.10 1.32 -0.31
CA THR A 222 -21.67 1.17 1.03
C THR A 222 -23.14 0.76 0.94
N ASP A 223 -24.09 1.68 1.16
CA ASP A 223 -25.53 1.42 1.18
C ASP A 223 -26.06 0.92 -0.17
N GLN A 224 -25.61 1.50 -1.29
CA GLN A 224 -26.01 1.06 -2.62
C GLN A 224 -25.51 -0.34 -2.93
N TRP A 225 -24.31 -0.69 -2.45
CA TRP A 225 -23.75 -2.04 -2.60
C TRP A 225 -24.55 -3.07 -1.80
N ARG A 226 -24.92 -2.74 -0.56
CA ARG A 226 -25.82 -3.57 0.26
C ARG A 226 -27.18 -3.73 -0.38
N ALA A 227 -27.78 -2.65 -0.87
CA ALA A 227 -29.06 -2.68 -1.57
C ALA A 227 -28.98 -3.57 -2.82
N LYS A 228 -27.87 -3.51 -3.59
CA LYS A 228 -27.63 -4.42 -4.71
C LYS A 228 -27.57 -5.88 -4.25
N ARG A 229 -26.81 -6.19 -3.21
CA ARG A 229 -26.71 -7.56 -2.66
C ARG A 229 -28.07 -8.09 -2.21
N ALA A 230 -28.86 -7.28 -1.50
CA ALA A 230 -30.21 -7.64 -1.07
C ALA A 230 -31.12 -7.99 -2.26
N ARG A 231 -31.12 -7.16 -3.31
CA ARG A 231 -31.90 -7.42 -4.54
C ARG A 231 -31.47 -8.69 -5.28
N THR A 232 -30.21 -9.11 -5.15
CA THR A 232 -29.67 -10.30 -5.83
C THR A 232 -29.60 -11.55 -4.95
N ALA A 233 -29.86 -11.42 -3.65
CA ALA A 233 -29.75 -12.51 -2.69
C ALA A 233 -30.76 -13.64 -2.96
N GLN A 234 -31.97 -13.29 -3.41
CA GLN A 234 -33.01 -14.25 -3.74
C GLN A 234 -33.49 -14.00 -5.17
N ARG A 235 -33.36 -15.01 -6.02
CA ARG A 235 -33.93 -15.05 -7.36
C ARG A 235 -34.63 -16.39 -7.55
N PRO A 236 -35.64 -16.49 -8.44
CA PRO A 236 -36.26 -17.76 -8.76
C PRO A 236 -35.19 -18.81 -9.13
N GLY A 237 -35.17 -19.92 -8.39
CA GLY A 237 -34.22 -21.02 -8.59
C GLY A 237 -32.77 -20.76 -8.16
N LEU A 238 -32.46 -19.62 -7.52
CA LEU A 238 -31.10 -19.29 -7.09
C LEU A 238 -31.08 -18.46 -5.78
N ALA A 239 -30.40 -18.98 -4.77
CA ALA A 239 -30.10 -18.25 -3.54
C ALA A 239 -28.62 -17.85 -3.51
N THR A 240 -28.33 -16.61 -3.12
CA THR A 240 -26.98 -16.08 -2.96
C THR A 240 -26.73 -15.68 -1.52
N GLN A 241 -25.69 -16.24 -0.93
CA GLN A 241 -25.22 -15.95 0.42
C GLN A 241 -23.90 -15.19 0.36
N PHE A 242 -23.71 -14.26 1.29
CA PHE A 242 -22.52 -13.42 1.36
C PHE A 242 -21.80 -13.63 2.69
N ILE A 243 -20.47 -13.72 2.66
CA ILE A 243 -19.61 -13.66 3.83
C ILE A 243 -18.51 -12.65 3.53
N ASP A 244 -18.30 -11.69 4.41
CA ASP A 244 -17.24 -10.69 4.29
C ASP A 244 -16.23 -10.89 5.43
N GLN A 245 -14.96 -10.73 5.12
CA GLN A 245 -13.86 -10.92 6.07
C GLN A 245 -12.87 -9.77 5.99
N ALA A 246 -12.32 -9.43 7.15
CA ALA A 246 -11.19 -8.52 7.22
C ALA A 246 -9.97 -9.15 6.50
N ALA A 247 -9.14 -8.31 5.90
CA ALA A 247 -7.87 -8.69 5.31
C ALA A 247 -6.82 -7.66 5.74
N VAL A 248 -5.97 -8.03 6.70
CA VAL A 248 -5.03 -7.13 7.37
C VAL A 248 -3.62 -7.70 7.51
N ASP A 249 -3.40 -8.95 7.09
CA ASP A 249 -2.13 -9.65 7.27
C ASP A 249 -1.13 -9.33 6.17
N GLY A 250 0.16 -9.21 6.52
CA GLY A 250 1.25 -8.98 5.57
C GLY A 250 0.99 -7.77 4.67
N ASP A 251 1.15 -7.95 3.35
CA ASP A 251 0.96 -6.89 2.36
C ASP A 251 -0.53 -6.52 2.12
N PHE A 252 -1.47 -7.08 2.90
CA PHE A 252 -2.86 -6.60 2.98
C PHE A 252 -3.07 -5.60 4.12
N ALA A 253 -2.08 -5.39 4.97
CA ALA A 253 -2.14 -4.45 6.08
C ALA A 253 -2.45 -3.02 5.58
N PRO A 254 -3.26 -2.25 6.32
CA PRO A 254 -3.63 -0.91 5.91
C PRO A 254 -2.44 0.05 5.96
N LEU A 255 -2.40 0.98 5.02
CA LEU A 255 -1.40 2.04 4.92
C LEU A 255 -2.14 3.38 4.85
N ALA A 256 -1.64 4.39 5.56
CA ALA A 256 -2.38 5.64 5.73
C ALA A 256 -1.47 6.87 5.70
N LEU A 257 -1.97 7.93 5.07
CA LEU A 257 -1.35 9.26 5.02
C LEU A 257 -2.27 10.25 5.75
N ALA A 258 -1.70 11.09 6.61
CA ALA A 258 -2.46 12.12 7.32
C ALA A 258 -2.92 13.22 6.35
N THR A 259 -4.10 13.79 6.59
CA THR A 259 -4.64 14.92 5.84
C THR A 259 -4.56 16.22 6.65
N LYS A 260 -4.51 17.38 5.98
CA LYS A 260 -4.34 18.69 6.65
C LYS A 260 -5.47 19.04 7.62
N ASP A 261 -6.66 18.46 7.42
CA ASP A 261 -7.83 18.62 8.28
C ASP A 261 -7.83 17.68 9.50
N GLY A 262 -6.74 16.94 9.73
CA GLY A 262 -6.57 16.01 10.86
C GLY A 262 -7.15 14.63 10.62
N GLY A 263 -7.62 14.34 9.41
CA GLY A 263 -8.07 13.02 8.98
C GLY A 263 -6.94 12.17 8.40
N ALA A 264 -7.32 11.17 7.59
CA ALA A 264 -6.39 10.35 6.84
C ALA A 264 -6.95 9.86 5.50
N LEU A 265 -6.08 9.77 4.50
CA LEU A 265 -6.26 8.91 3.33
C LEU A 265 -5.75 7.52 3.67
N VAL A 266 -6.62 6.51 3.65
CA VAL A 266 -6.29 5.15 4.06
C VAL A 266 -6.53 4.16 2.94
N PHE A 267 -5.50 3.35 2.65
CA PHE A 267 -5.57 2.17 1.81
C PHE A 267 -5.79 0.95 2.68
N PHE A 268 -6.80 0.14 2.38
CA PHE A 268 -7.04 -1.12 3.07
C PHE A 268 -7.63 -2.17 2.14
N ALA A 269 -7.68 -3.41 2.62
CA ALA A 269 -8.21 -4.54 1.85
C ALA A 269 -9.37 -5.23 2.56
N SER A 270 -10.16 -5.99 1.82
CA SER A 270 -11.14 -6.93 2.38
C SER A 270 -11.35 -8.13 1.45
N ARG A 271 -11.81 -9.25 2.03
CA ARG A 271 -12.24 -10.43 1.28
C ARG A 271 -13.75 -10.56 1.32
N HIS A 272 -14.34 -10.97 0.21
CA HIS A 272 -15.78 -11.19 0.09
C HIS A 272 -16.04 -12.53 -0.58
N PHE A 273 -16.96 -13.30 -0.01
CA PHE A 273 -17.36 -14.60 -0.52
C PHE A 273 -18.81 -14.53 -0.95
N GLU A 274 -19.09 -14.99 -2.17
CA GLU A 274 -20.43 -15.09 -2.72
C GLU A 274 -20.70 -16.56 -3.05
N ARG A 275 -21.60 -17.19 -2.28
CA ARG A 275 -22.05 -18.55 -2.56
C ARG A 275 -23.42 -18.51 -3.24
N GLN A 276 -23.47 -18.98 -4.47
CA GLN A 276 -24.71 -19.19 -5.19
C GLN A 276 -25.12 -20.66 -5.08
N THR A 277 -26.37 -20.91 -4.73
CA THR A 277 -26.99 -22.24 -4.60
C THR A 277 -28.21 -22.29 -5.50
N ALA A 278 -28.20 -23.20 -6.47
CA ALA A 278 -29.31 -23.41 -7.38
C ALA A 278 -30.34 -24.40 -6.80
N ALA A 279 -31.60 -24.25 -7.21
CA ALA A 279 -32.64 -25.23 -6.92
C ALA A 279 -32.34 -26.59 -7.56
N ALA A 280 -33.01 -27.64 -7.07
CA ALA A 280 -32.88 -28.99 -7.62
C ALA A 280 -33.14 -29.00 -9.13
N GLY A 281 -32.28 -29.70 -9.88
CA GLY A 281 -32.35 -29.76 -11.35
C GLY A 281 -31.66 -28.59 -12.08
N TYR A 282 -31.20 -27.55 -11.36
CA TYR A 282 -30.49 -26.41 -11.94
C TYR A 282 -29.02 -26.35 -11.51
N ARG A 283 -28.19 -25.69 -12.33
CA ARG A 283 -26.78 -25.42 -12.04
C ARG A 283 -26.48 -23.94 -12.17
N PRO A 284 -25.71 -23.35 -11.23
CA PRO A 284 -25.20 -21.99 -11.40
C PRO A 284 -24.39 -21.87 -12.70
N LYS A 285 -24.67 -20.83 -13.49
CA LYS A 285 -23.89 -20.54 -14.69
C LYS A 285 -22.58 -19.86 -14.29
N VAL A 286 -21.47 -20.40 -14.80
CA VAL A 286 -20.12 -19.86 -14.57
C VAL A 286 -19.51 -19.52 -15.92
N GLY A 287 -19.11 -18.26 -16.11
CA GLY A 287 -18.45 -17.79 -17.34
C GLY A 287 -17.05 -18.39 -17.51
N ALA A 288 -16.49 -18.31 -18.72
CA ALA A 288 -15.22 -18.96 -19.07
C ALA A 288 -14.05 -18.54 -18.15
N ASP A 289 -13.85 -17.24 -17.94
CA ASP A 289 -12.77 -16.73 -17.08
C ASP A 289 -12.93 -17.18 -15.61
N LEU A 290 -14.16 -17.30 -15.12
CA LEU A 290 -14.41 -17.81 -13.77
C LEU A 290 -14.21 -19.32 -13.68
N LYS A 291 -14.54 -20.07 -14.74
CA LYS A 291 -14.25 -21.51 -14.84
C LYS A 291 -12.75 -21.76 -14.86
N ALA A 292 -11.95 -20.90 -15.47
CA ALA A 292 -10.49 -20.99 -15.46
C ALA A 292 -9.88 -20.88 -14.05
N LEU A 293 -10.57 -20.21 -13.12
CA LEU A 293 -10.18 -20.12 -11.70
C LEU A 293 -10.84 -21.18 -10.81
N MET A 294 -11.66 -22.05 -11.40
CA MET A 294 -12.51 -22.95 -10.66
C MET A 294 -11.76 -24.20 -10.20
N LYS A 295 -11.98 -24.55 -8.93
CA LYS A 295 -11.64 -25.85 -8.37
C LYS A 295 -12.92 -26.63 -8.09
N GLY A 296 -12.91 -27.94 -8.39
CA GLY A 296 -14.08 -28.81 -8.23
C GLY A 296 -15.14 -28.63 -9.32
N GLU A 297 -16.28 -29.29 -9.17
CA GLU A 297 -17.35 -29.33 -10.15
C GLU A 297 -18.57 -28.51 -9.68
N VAL A 298 -19.35 -27.95 -10.61
CA VAL A 298 -20.59 -27.25 -10.24
C VAL A 298 -21.76 -28.24 -10.32
N LYS A 299 -22.09 -28.90 -9.20
CA LYS A 299 -23.29 -29.75 -9.10
C LYS A 299 -24.52 -28.89 -8.81
N ASN A 300 -24.48 -28.09 -7.75
CA ASN A 300 -25.57 -27.20 -7.36
C ASN A 300 -25.10 -25.88 -6.70
N THR A 301 -23.84 -25.79 -6.27
CA THR A 301 -23.29 -24.56 -5.69
C THR A 301 -22.02 -24.10 -6.37
N VAL A 302 -21.83 -22.78 -6.42
CA VAL A 302 -20.57 -22.14 -6.77
C VAL A 302 -20.26 -21.07 -5.73
N THR A 303 -19.04 -21.06 -5.21
CA THR A 303 -18.54 -20.04 -4.30
C THR A 303 -17.45 -19.24 -4.98
N LYS A 304 -17.59 -17.92 -5.03
CA LYS A 304 -16.58 -16.99 -5.54
C LYS A 304 -15.91 -16.29 -4.37
N GLU A 305 -14.59 -16.26 -4.39
CA GLU A 305 -13.79 -15.43 -3.50
C GLU A 305 -13.36 -14.17 -4.25
N TRP A 306 -13.65 -13.02 -3.65
CA TRP A 306 -13.27 -11.71 -4.15
C TRP A 306 -12.29 -11.05 -3.20
N VAL A 307 -11.28 -10.40 -3.75
CA VAL A 307 -10.42 -9.48 -3.02
C VAL A 307 -10.75 -8.06 -3.46
N SER A 308 -10.71 -7.12 -2.52
CA SER A 308 -10.87 -5.70 -2.80
C SER A 308 -9.73 -4.88 -2.23
N SER A 309 -9.15 -4.01 -3.06
CA SER A 309 -8.22 -2.93 -2.67
C SER A 309 -8.99 -1.61 -2.68
N GLN A 310 -8.92 -0.85 -1.59
CA GLN A 310 -9.78 0.30 -1.34
C GLN A 310 -8.96 1.51 -0.90
N ALA A 311 -9.40 2.71 -1.28
CA ALA A 311 -8.94 3.98 -0.73
C ALA A 311 -10.14 4.71 -0.12
N VAL A 312 -10.00 5.14 1.13
CA VAL A 312 -11.03 5.88 1.89
C VAL A 312 -10.43 7.13 2.53
N LEU A 313 -11.29 8.12 2.74
CA LEU A 313 -11.03 9.28 3.57
C LEU A 313 -11.66 9.06 4.94
N VAL A 314 -10.85 9.13 5.98
CA VAL A 314 -11.27 8.98 7.37
C VAL A 314 -11.17 10.34 8.05
N LYS A 315 -12.25 10.79 8.68
CA LYS A 315 -12.31 12.04 9.42
C LYS A 315 -11.63 11.93 10.80
N PRO A 316 -11.28 13.07 11.44
CA PRO A 316 -10.78 13.09 12.81
C PRO A 316 -11.73 12.42 13.81
N ALA A 317 -11.18 11.99 14.94
CA ALA A 317 -11.95 11.46 16.06
C ALA A 317 -13.05 12.43 16.53
N GLY A 318 -14.15 11.88 17.08
CA GLY A 318 -15.34 12.64 17.44
C GLY A 318 -16.32 12.90 16.29
N THR A 319 -16.04 12.37 15.09
CA THR A 319 -17.00 12.39 13.98
C THR A 319 -17.85 11.13 13.98
N ASP A 320 -19.14 11.24 14.33
CA ASP A 320 -20.01 10.07 14.51
C ASP A 320 -20.72 9.61 13.22
N ARG A 321 -20.92 10.49 12.24
CA ARG A 321 -21.61 10.19 10.96
C ARG A 321 -20.77 10.56 9.75
N ASP A 322 -20.88 9.75 8.69
CA ASP A 322 -20.15 9.93 7.43
C ASP A 322 -18.65 10.19 7.66
N ALA A 323 -18.09 9.45 8.63
CA ALA A 323 -16.72 9.59 9.08
C ALA A 323 -15.73 8.87 8.17
N VAL A 324 -16.20 7.91 7.36
CA VAL A 324 -15.40 7.18 6.38
C VAL A 324 -16.07 7.29 5.00
N ALA A 325 -15.43 7.95 4.05
CA ALA A 325 -15.91 8.08 2.68
C ALA A 325 -15.02 7.29 1.71
N PHE A 326 -15.62 6.54 0.79
CA PHE A 326 -14.87 5.85 -0.25
C PHE A 326 -14.43 6.81 -1.35
N ALA A 327 -13.12 6.89 -1.57
CA ALA A 327 -12.53 7.61 -2.70
C ALA A 327 -12.38 6.72 -3.94
N GLY A 328 -12.10 5.43 -3.74
CA GLY A 328 -11.93 4.47 -4.82
C GLY A 328 -11.91 3.02 -4.35
N ARG A 329 -12.29 2.10 -5.24
CA ARG A 329 -12.30 0.66 -4.96
C ARG A 329 -11.99 -0.15 -6.21
N LEU A 330 -10.96 -0.98 -6.13
CA LEU A 330 -10.67 -2.04 -7.08
C LEU A 330 -11.11 -3.37 -6.47
N GLN A 331 -11.77 -4.22 -7.26
CA GLN A 331 -12.20 -5.54 -6.82
C GLN A 331 -12.03 -6.55 -7.95
N GLY A 332 -11.61 -7.77 -7.62
CA GLY A 332 -11.53 -8.88 -8.56
C GLY A 332 -11.83 -10.23 -7.92
N VAL A 333 -12.28 -11.19 -8.74
CA VAL A 333 -12.43 -12.59 -8.30
C VAL A 333 -11.04 -13.22 -8.29
N VAL A 334 -10.67 -13.81 -7.15
CA VAL A 334 -9.37 -14.46 -6.98
C VAL A 334 -9.45 -15.98 -6.87
N GLY A 335 -10.66 -16.51 -6.70
CA GLY A 335 -10.89 -17.94 -6.64
C GLY A 335 -12.36 -18.30 -6.88
N VAL A 336 -12.58 -19.49 -7.45
CA VAL A 336 -13.91 -20.05 -7.64
C VAL A 336 -13.89 -21.51 -7.18
N ARG A 337 -14.92 -21.94 -6.45
CA ARG A 337 -15.05 -23.30 -5.95
C ARG A 337 -16.43 -23.87 -6.26
N GLY A 338 -16.46 -25.03 -6.92
CA GLY A 338 -17.64 -25.86 -7.10
C GLY A 338 -17.97 -26.69 -5.86
N SER A 339 -19.09 -27.41 -5.92
CA SER A 339 -19.55 -28.39 -4.91
C SER A 339 -18.81 -29.72 -5.00
#